data_AF-N9WND6-F1
#
_entry.id   AF-N9WND6-F1
#
_cell.length_a   1.000
_cell.length_b   1.000
_cell.length_c   1.000
_cell.angle_alpha   90.00
_cell.angle_beta   90.00
_cell.angle_gamma   90.00
#
_symmetry.space_group_name_H-M   'P 1'
#
loop_
_entity.id
_entity.type
_entity.pdbx_description
1 polymer ?
#
loop_
_entity_poly.entity_id
_entity_poly.type
_entity_poly.pdbx_seq_one_letter_code
_entity_poly.pdbx_strand_id
1 'polypeptide(L)'
;MNEEIKKALTPKEAKKEKMRRKRQLRKEREIRKLCRDTTKEDLLFRVMKTYSVNEAMALKTLNEYHIEITRQQIAFARNRMKGIQANNKRKKSHRKKRKQRLSEEKEYQAYKEDVCLRFMETGQVYTLDEYAIIKEEIF
;
A
#
# COMPACT_ATOMS: atom_id res chain seq x y z
N MET A 1 41.59 -19.84 21.34
CA MET A 1 40.23 -19.42 21.75
C MET A 1 39.12 -19.91 20.79
N ASN A 2 39.25 -21.10 20.17
CA ASN A 2 38.24 -21.64 19.23
C ASN A 2 37.69 -23.03 19.63
N GLU A 3 38.19 -23.61 20.73
CA GLU A 3 37.83 -24.97 21.18
C GLU A 3 36.69 -24.95 22.21
N GLU A 4 36.57 -23.90 23.03
CA GLU A 4 35.56 -23.85 24.12
C GLU A 4 34.15 -23.39 23.69
N ILE A 5 34.01 -22.81 22.49
CA ILE A 5 32.68 -22.45 21.92
C ILE A 5 31.99 -23.68 21.30
N LYS A 6 32.71 -24.81 21.14
CA LYS A 6 32.12 -26.09 20.74
C LYS A 6 31.38 -26.79 21.90
N LYS A 7 30.98 -26.07 22.97
CA LYS A 7 29.92 -26.56 23.87
C LYS A 7 28.65 -26.74 23.03
N ALA A 8 28.35 -28.00 22.79
CA ALA A 8 27.62 -28.50 21.65
C ALA A 8 26.21 -27.92 21.54
N LEU A 9 26.01 -27.06 20.53
CA LEU A 9 24.71 -26.97 19.88
C LEU A 9 24.31 -28.41 19.53
N THR A 10 23.13 -28.83 19.97
CA THR A 10 22.59 -30.13 19.55
C THR A 10 22.59 -30.20 18.02
N PRO A 11 22.64 -31.38 17.39
CA PRO A 11 22.59 -31.49 15.93
C PRO A 11 21.43 -30.70 15.28
N LYS A 12 20.30 -30.58 16.00
CA LYS A 12 19.16 -29.75 15.61
C LYS A 12 19.48 -28.25 15.62
N GLU A 13 20.14 -27.74 16.66
CA GLU A 13 20.50 -26.33 16.78
C GLU A 13 21.65 -25.96 15.83
N ALA A 14 22.63 -26.84 15.63
CA ALA A 14 23.69 -26.65 14.63
C ALA A 14 23.11 -26.54 13.21
N LYS A 15 22.08 -27.36 12.88
CA LYS A 15 21.35 -27.27 11.62
C LYS A 15 20.58 -25.95 11.50
N LYS A 16 19.90 -25.49 12.57
CA LYS A 16 19.20 -24.20 12.60
C LYS A 16 20.16 -23.03 12.39
N GLU A 17 21.30 -23.02 13.08
CA GLU A 17 22.32 -21.98 12.98
C GLU A 17 22.97 -21.95 11.58
N LYS A 18 23.27 -23.12 11.00
CA LYS A 18 23.74 -23.22 9.60
C LYS A 18 22.73 -22.61 8.62
N MET A 19 21.44 -22.89 8.79
CA MET A 19 20.39 -22.32 7.94
C MET A 19 20.23 -20.80 8.15
N ARG A 20 20.36 -20.31 9.39
CA ARG A 20 20.36 -18.88 9.71
C ARG A 20 21.50 -18.16 9.00
N ARG A 21 22.74 -18.67 9.10
CA ARG A 21 23.92 -18.11 8.42
C ARG A 21 23.75 -18.11 6.90
N LYS A 22 23.24 -19.21 6.31
CA LYS A 22 22.96 -19.27 4.87
C LYS A 22 21.94 -18.22 4.42
N ARG A 23 20.91 -17.96 5.23
CA ARG A 23 19.92 -16.89 4.96
C ARG A 23 20.55 -15.51 5.06
N GLN A 24 21.40 -15.25 6.06
CA GLN A 24 22.12 -13.98 6.19
C GLN A 24 23.04 -13.73 5.00
N LEU A 25 23.85 -14.72 4.60
CA LEU A 25 24.73 -14.62 3.42
C LEU A 25 23.96 -14.35 2.12
N ARG A 26 22.79 -14.96 1.94
CA ARG A 26 21.92 -14.68 0.79
C ARG A 26 21.43 -13.23 0.80
N LYS A 27 20.92 -12.76 1.95
CA LYS A 27 20.46 -11.38 2.10
C LYS A 27 21.59 -10.38 1.84
N GLU A 28 22.77 -10.62 2.38
CA GLU A 28 23.94 -9.77 2.14
C GLU A 28 24.29 -9.69 0.64
N ARG A 29 24.32 -10.83 -0.06
CA ARG A 29 24.59 -10.86 -1.50
C ARG A 29 23.55 -10.09 -2.30
N GLU A 30 22.27 -10.20 -1.92
CA GLU A 30 21.19 -9.46 -2.56
C GLU A 30 21.32 -7.95 -2.34
N ILE A 31 21.63 -7.52 -1.11
CA ILE A 31 21.82 -6.11 -0.77
C ILE A 31 23.02 -5.53 -1.53
N ARG A 32 24.15 -6.24 -1.55
CA ARG A 32 25.34 -5.81 -2.32
C ARG A 32 25.06 -5.76 -3.82
N LYS A 33 24.29 -6.70 -4.37
CA LYS A 33 23.88 -6.70 -5.78
C LYS A 33 22.95 -5.52 -6.08
N LEU A 34 22.00 -5.24 -5.20
CA LEU A 34 21.11 -4.10 -5.32
C LEU A 34 21.91 -2.80 -5.30
N CYS A 35 22.82 -2.66 -4.33
CA CYS A 35 23.61 -1.45 -4.09
C CYS A 35 24.93 -1.43 -4.89
N ARG A 36 25.04 -2.22 -5.97
CA ARG A 36 26.25 -2.28 -6.81
C ARG A 36 26.60 -0.91 -7.40
N ASP A 37 25.58 -0.14 -7.71
CA ASP A 37 25.70 1.25 -8.13
C ASP A 37 25.21 2.14 -6.99
N THR A 38 26.18 2.62 -6.19
CA THR A 38 25.93 3.49 -5.04
C THR A 38 25.64 4.92 -5.43
N THR A 39 25.91 5.30 -6.68
CA THR A 39 25.75 6.67 -7.20
C THR A 39 24.32 7.01 -7.56
N LYS A 40 23.44 6.01 -7.68
CA LYS A 40 22.03 6.21 -8.04
C LYS A 40 21.29 7.04 -7.00
N GLU A 41 20.67 8.13 -7.45
CA GLU A 41 19.90 9.05 -6.60
C GLU A 41 18.74 8.35 -5.87
N ASP A 42 18.15 7.32 -6.47
CA ASP A 42 17.01 6.57 -5.93
C ASP A 42 17.38 5.40 -5.02
N LEU A 43 18.67 5.19 -4.72
CA LEU A 43 19.17 4.01 -4.03
C LEU A 43 18.45 3.75 -2.70
N LEU A 44 18.38 4.76 -1.82
CA LEU A 44 17.72 4.64 -0.52
C LEU A 44 16.23 4.29 -0.68
N PHE A 45 15.53 4.97 -1.60
CA PHE A 45 14.12 4.71 -1.87
C PHE A 45 13.89 3.27 -2.39
N ARG A 46 14.78 2.78 -3.26
CA ARG A 46 14.71 1.42 -3.80
C ARG A 46 14.94 0.38 -2.71
N VAL A 47 15.87 0.60 -1.78
CA VAL A 47 16.10 -0.29 -0.62
C VAL A 47 14.86 -0.35 0.27
N MET A 48 14.29 0.82 0.61
CA MET A 48 13.04 0.91 1.37
C MET A 48 11.91 0.12 0.69
N LYS A 49 11.76 0.27 -0.63
CA LYS A 49 10.72 -0.42 -1.41
C LYS A 49 10.95 -1.92 -1.50
N THR A 50 12.15 -2.37 -1.84
CA THR A 50 12.48 -3.79 -2.02
C THR A 50 12.31 -4.59 -0.74
N TYR A 51 12.74 -4.03 0.39
CA TYR A 51 12.66 -4.71 1.68
C TYR A 51 11.45 -4.30 2.53
N SER A 52 10.57 -3.46 1.99
CA SER A 52 9.37 -2.94 2.67
C SER A 52 9.68 -2.39 4.07
N VAL A 53 10.77 -1.60 4.18
CA VAL A 53 11.26 -1.04 5.45
C VAL A 53 11.17 0.48 5.45
N ASN A 54 11.15 1.06 6.65
CA ASN A 54 11.20 2.52 6.81
C ASN A 54 12.61 3.08 6.54
N GLU A 55 12.71 4.41 6.46
CA GLU A 55 13.96 5.12 6.16
C GLU A 55 15.07 4.76 7.17
N ALA A 56 14.76 4.76 8.47
CA ALA A 56 15.74 4.47 9.52
C ALA A 56 16.33 3.06 9.42
N MET A 57 15.48 2.05 9.18
CA MET A 57 15.91 0.67 9.01
C MET A 57 16.70 0.47 7.70
N ALA A 58 16.30 1.15 6.63
CA ALA A 58 17.06 1.14 5.37
C ALA A 58 18.45 1.73 5.56
N LEU A 59 18.56 2.89 6.21
CA LEU A 59 19.85 3.54 6.50
C LEU A 59 20.72 2.67 7.40
N LYS A 60 20.15 2.07 8.46
CA LYS A 60 20.87 1.14 9.32
C LYS A 60 21.42 -0.05 8.52
N THR A 61 20.59 -0.66 7.68
CA THR A 61 20.99 -1.78 6.83
C THR A 61 22.11 -1.39 5.87
N LEU A 62 22.05 -0.20 5.26
CA LEU A 62 23.08 0.27 4.34
C LEU A 62 24.41 0.56 5.06
N ASN A 63 24.34 1.17 6.24
CA ASN A 63 25.50 1.40 7.10
C ASN A 63 26.16 0.09 7.56
N GLU A 64 25.37 -0.94 7.91
CA GLU A 64 25.87 -2.27 8.27
C GLU A 64 26.73 -2.91 7.16
N TYR A 65 26.51 -2.52 5.90
CA TYR A 65 27.28 -2.99 4.75
C TYR A 65 28.26 -1.96 4.19
N HIS A 66 28.56 -0.90 4.96
CA HIS A 66 29.46 0.19 4.57
C HIS A 66 29.07 0.90 3.26
N ILE A 67 27.76 1.01 3.00
CA ILE A 67 27.23 1.74 1.86
C ILE A 67 26.84 3.13 2.35
N GLU A 68 27.65 4.12 2.00
CA GLU A 68 27.36 5.51 2.32
C GLU A 68 26.22 6.06 1.46
N ILE A 69 25.32 6.82 2.09
CA ILE A 69 24.19 7.45 1.44
C ILE A 69 24.34 8.97 1.54
N THR A 70 24.19 9.65 0.40
CA THR A 70 24.33 11.10 0.33
C THR A 70 23.06 11.80 0.83
N ARG A 71 23.21 13.06 1.24
CA ARG A 71 22.08 13.92 1.62
C ARG A 71 21.07 14.09 0.48
N GLN A 72 21.54 14.10 -0.77
CA GLN A 72 20.69 14.18 -1.97
C GLN A 72 19.80 12.94 -2.10
N GLN A 73 20.36 11.74 -1.93
CA GLN A 73 19.61 10.48 -1.94
C GLN A 73 18.55 10.42 -0.83
N ILE A 74 18.86 10.95 0.37
CA ILE A 74 17.90 11.08 1.47
C ILE A 74 16.75 12.03 1.08
N ALA A 75 17.08 13.20 0.56
CA ALA A 75 16.10 14.19 0.12
C ALA A 75 15.19 13.62 -0.98
N PHE A 76 15.77 12.94 -1.96
CA PHE A 76 15.05 12.26 -3.03
C PHE A 76 14.05 11.23 -2.47
N ALA A 77 14.51 10.33 -1.59
CA ALA A 77 13.65 9.30 -1.00
C ALA A 77 12.46 9.89 -0.23
N ARG A 78 12.71 10.93 0.58
CA ARG A 78 11.67 11.64 1.32
C ARG A 78 10.66 12.33 0.41
N ASN A 79 11.13 13.02 -0.63
CA ASN A 79 10.27 13.68 -1.61
C ASN A 79 9.42 12.67 -2.38
N ARG A 80 10.01 11.55 -2.79
CA ARG A 80 9.29 10.45 -3.45
C ARG A 80 8.21 9.85 -2.56
N MET A 81 8.52 9.62 -1.29
CA MET A 81 7.56 9.12 -0.29
C MET A 81 6.40 10.09 -0.06
N LYS A 82 6.68 11.39 0.09
CA LYS A 82 5.63 12.43 0.18
C LYS A 82 4.72 12.43 -1.04
N GLY A 83 5.29 12.34 -2.25
CA GLY A 83 4.52 12.25 -3.49
C GLY A 83 3.59 11.04 -3.54
N ILE A 84 4.07 9.87 -3.11
CA ILE A 84 3.26 8.64 -3.04
C ILE A 84 2.13 8.79 -2.02
N GLN A 85 2.42 9.31 -0.82
CA GLN A 85 1.41 9.53 0.22
C GLN A 85 0.32 10.48 -0.24
N ALA A 86 0.69 11.60 -0.88
CA ALA A 86 -0.26 12.56 -1.42
C ALA A 86 -1.17 11.91 -2.48
N ASN A 87 -0.59 11.13 -3.40
CA ASN A 87 -1.36 10.42 -4.42
C ASN A 87 -2.32 9.39 -3.80
N ASN A 88 -1.85 8.59 -2.85
CA ASN A 88 -2.69 7.61 -2.16
C ASN A 88 -3.86 8.27 -1.41
N LYS A 89 -3.63 9.43 -0.77
CA LYS A 89 -4.69 10.22 -0.13
C LYS A 89 -5.73 10.70 -1.16
N ARG A 90 -5.28 11.20 -2.31
CA ARG A 90 -6.18 11.61 -3.41
C ARG A 90 -7.01 10.44 -3.93
N LYS A 91 -6.38 9.29 -4.24
CA LYS A 91 -7.08 8.08 -4.68
C LYS A 91 -8.11 7.58 -3.66
N LYS A 92 -7.77 7.61 -2.37
CA LYS A 92 -8.69 7.23 -1.29
C LYS A 92 -9.92 8.16 -1.24
N SER A 93 -9.71 9.47 -1.36
CA SER A 93 -10.80 10.46 -1.41
C SER A 93 -11.72 10.22 -2.62
N HIS A 94 -11.15 10.07 -3.83
CA HIS A 94 -11.93 9.76 -5.03
C HIS A 94 -12.72 8.47 -4.91
N ARG A 95 -12.13 7.41 -4.34
CA ARG A 95 -12.84 6.15 -4.11
C ARG A 95 -14.01 6.32 -3.14
N LYS A 96 -13.85 7.13 -2.08
CA LYS A 96 -14.94 7.43 -1.14
C LYS A 96 -16.08 8.16 -1.84
N LYS A 97 -15.78 9.23 -2.58
CA LYS A 97 -16.79 9.99 -3.35
C LYS A 97 -17.51 9.11 -4.39
N ARG A 98 -16.78 8.23 -5.08
CA ARG A 98 -17.38 7.30 -6.04
C ARG A 98 -18.35 6.33 -5.36
N LYS A 99 -17.98 5.76 -4.21
CA LYS A 99 -18.86 4.88 -3.44
C LYS A 99 -20.11 5.61 -2.94
N GLN A 100 -19.95 6.85 -2.47
CA GLN A 100 -21.07 7.67 -2.01
C GLN A 100 -22.06 7.94 -3.15
N ARG A 101 -21.59 8.42 -4.31
CA ARG A 101 -22.47 8.64 -5.48
C ARG A 101 -23.21 7.38 -5.92
N LEU A 102 -22.54 6.22 -5.91
CA LEU A 102 -23.17 4.94 -6.22
C LEU A 102 -24.22 4.51 -5.18
N SER A 103 -24.13 4.98 -3.93
CA SER A 103 -25.15 4.73 -2.91
C SER A 103 -26.35 5.63 -3.13
N GLU A 104 -26.10 6.93 -3.31
CA GLU A 104 -27.13 7.95 -3.57
C GLU A 104 -27.91 7.62 -4.85
N GLU A 105 -27.24 7.18 -5.91
CA GLU A 105 -27.88 6.76 -7.16
C GLU A 105 -28.74 5.51 -6.98
N LYS A 106 -28.32 4.54 -6.16
CA LYS A 106 -29.14 3.36 -5.84
C LYS A 106 -30.35 3.71 -4.99
N GLU A 107 -30.19 4.58 -4.00
CA GLU A 107 -31.30 5.07 -3.18
C GLU A 107 -32.31 5.83 -4.03
N TYR A 108 -31.83 6.68 -4.94
CA TYR A 108 -32.69 7.39 -5.87
C TYR A 108 -33.42 6.45 -6.85
N GLN A 109 -32.74 5.42 -7.38
CA GLN A 109 -33.41 4.43 -8.24
C GLN A 109 -34.46 3.62 -7.47
N ALA A 110 -34.17 3.19 -6.24
CA ALA A 110 -35.14 2.51 -5.40
C ALA A 110 -36.36 3.42 -5.09
N TYR A 111 -36.12 4.71 -4.86
CA TYR A 111 -37.19 5.69 -4.70
C TYR A 111 -38.03 5.85 -5.97
N LYS A 112 -37.40 5.96 -7.14
CA LYS A 112 -38.10 6.00 -8.43
C LYS A 112 -38.97 4.76 -8.64
N GLU A 113 -38.42 3.57 -8.41
CA GLU A 113 -39.14 2.30 -8.53
C GLU A 113 -40.36 2.25 -7.60
N ASP A 114 -40.20 2.65 -6.33
CA ASP A 114 -41.29 2.71 -5.35
C ASP A 114 -42.39 3.70 -5.76
N VAL A 115 -42.02 4.87 -6.26
CA VAL A 115 -42.98 5.89 -6.75
C VAL A 115 -43.78 5.36 -7.94
N CYS A 116 -43.11 4.75 -8.92
CA CYS A 116 -43.76 4.17 -10.10
C CYS A 116 -44.69 3.00 -9.71
N LEU A 117 -44.26 2.13 -8.80
CA LEU A 117 -45.09 1.03 -8.28
C LEU A 117 -46.32 1.57 -7.55
N ARG A 118 -46.16 2.51 -6.62
CA ARG A 118 -47.28 3.15 -5.91
C ARG A 118 -48.26 3.80 -6.89
N PHE A 119 -47.76 4.48 -7.91
CA PHE A 119 -48.60 5.08 -8.94
C PHE A 119 -49.37 4.03 -9.74
N MET A 120 -48.74 2.92 -10.14
CA MET A 120 -49.44 1.83 -10.84
C MET A 120 -50.49 1.14 -9.97
N GLU A 121 -50.23 0.98 -8.67
CA GLU A 121 -51.14 0.29 -7.75
C GLU A 121 -52.30 1.17 -7.28
N THR A 122 -52.05 2.46 -7.03
CA THR A 122 -53.01 3.35 -6.34
C THR A 122 -53.37 4.61 -7.12
N GLY A 123 -52.61 4.96 -8.16
CA GLY A 123 -52.74 6.22 -8.91
C GLY A 123 -52.31 7.47 -8.14
N GLN A 124 -51.74 7.32 -6.95
CA GLN A 124 -51.42 8.45 -6.06
C GLN A 124 -50.06 9.06 -6.40
N VAL A 125 -50.02 10.41 -6.36
CA VAL A 125 -48.80 11.20 -6.50
C VAL A 125 -48.81 12.27 -5.41
N TYR A 126 -47.77 12.30 -4.57
CA TYR A 126 -47.74 13.13 -3.37
C TYR A 126 -46.93 14.41 -3.54
N THR A 127 -46.00 14.44 -4.51
CA THR A 127 -45.14 15.60 -4.76
C THR A 127 -44.94 15.89 -6.24
N LEU A 128 -44.53 17.12 -6.56
CA LEU A 128 -44.17 17.52 -7.92
C LEU A 128 -42.95 16.74 -8.46
N ASP A 129 -42.02 16.35 -7.59
CA ASP A 129 -40.85 15.54 -7.96
C ASP A 129 -41.26 14.11 -8.34
N GLU A 130 -42.17 13.50 -7.57
CA GLU A 130 -42.77 12.19 -7.93
C GLU A 130 -43.52 12.28 -9.27
N TYR A 131 -44.28 13.36 -9.50
CA TYR A 131 -44.97 13.57 -10.77
C TYR A 131 -43.99 13.65 -11.95
N ALA A 132 -42.87 14.37 -11.80
CA ALA A 132 -41.84 14.45 -12.81
C ALA A 132 -41.20 13.08 -13.10
N ILE A 133 -40.91 12.29 -12.05
CA ILE A 133 -40.40 10.92 -12.19
C ILE A 133 -41.38 10.05 -12.98
N ILE A 134 -42.67 10.03 -12.61
CA ILE A 134 -43.70 9.25 -13.29
C ILE A 134 -43.83 9.68 -14.75
N LYS A 135 -43.81 10.98 -15.00
CA LYS A 135 -43.88 11.53 -16.35
C LYS A 135 -42.68 11.13 -17.22
N GLU A 136 -41.49 11.00 -16.65
CA GLU A 136 -40.30 10.56 -17.40
C GLU A 136 -40.23 9.04 -17.61
N GLU A 137 -40.70 8.24 -16.65
CA GLU A 137 -40.52 6.78 -16.66
C GLU A 137 -41.71 6.02 -17.29
N ILE A 138 -42.92 6.59 -17.24
CA ILE A 138 -44.18 5.89 -17.65
C ILE A 138 -44.81 6.49 -18.91
N PHE A 139 -44.66 7.80 -19.15
CA PHE A 139 -45.31 8.54 -20.23
C PHE A 139 -44.32 9.01 -21.29
#